data_AF-A0A9N9HQF3-F1
#
_entry.id   AF-A0A9N9HQF3-F1
#
_cell.length_a   1.000
_cell.length_b   1.000
_cell.length_c   1.000
_cell.angle_alpha   90.00
_cell.angle_beta   90.00
_cell.angle_gamma   90.00
#
_symmetry.space_group_name_H-M   'P 1'
#
loop_
_entity.id
_entity.type
_entity.pdbx_description
1 polymer ?
#
loop_
_entity_poly.entity_id
_entity_poly.type
_entity_poly.pdbx_seq_one_letter_code
_entity_poly.pdbx_strand_id
1 'polypeptide(L)' 'MSNNVYAKLRNFLLNAEEETITAGSVIYQVVGEDPWISKDELKSIIEFAVDLVGDQIDQGSKRYESLHKVLSE' A
#
# COMPACT_ATOMS: atom_id res chain seq x y z
N MET A 1 13.87 -3.41 8.05
CA MET A 1 13.19 -2.76 6.91
C MET A 1 13.87 -1.46 6.60
N SER A 2 14.17 -1.19 5.32
CA SER A 2 14.67 0.14 4.94
C SER A 2 13.50 1.13 5.06
N ASN A 3 13.75 2.30 5.65
CA ASN A 3 12.74 3.38 5.71
C ASN A 3 12.23 3.79 4.30
N ASN A 4 12.92 3.37 3.24
CA ASN A 4 12.61 3.72 1.86
C ASN A 4 11.37 3.00 1.33
N VAL A 5 11.20 1.70 1.64
CA VAL A 5 10.06 0.90 1.16
C VAL A 5 8.74 1.50 1.66
N TYR A 6 8.64 1.76 2.97
CA TYR A 6 7.44 2.37 3.56
C TYR A 6 7.17 3.77 3.04
N ALA A 7 8.19 4.61 2.91
CA ALA A 7 8.01 5.98 2.41
C ALA A 7 7.49 5.99 0.98
N LYS A 8 8.04 5.13 0.10
CA LYS A 8 7.57 4.98 -1.28
C LYS A 8 6.13 4.46 -1.34
N LEU A 9 5.84 3.39 -0.60
CA LEU A 9 4.51 2.81 -0.58
C LEU A 9 3.47 3.81 -0.08
N ARG A 10 3.73 4.48 1.05
CA ARG A 10 2.84 5.53 1.58
C ARG A 10 2.62 6.65 0.55
N ASN A 11 3.68 7.12 -0.10
CA ASN A 11 3.57 8.16 -1.12
C ASN A 11 2.72 7.72 -2.33
N PHE A 12 2.87 6.46 -2.75
CA PHE A 12 2.03 5.88 -3.80
C PHE A 12 0.56 5.84 -3.37
N LEU A 13 0.24 5.26 -2.22
CA LEU A 13 -1.14 5.13 -1.72
C LEU A 13 -1.86 6.50 -1.57
N LEU A 14 -1.12 7.53 -1.17
CA LEU A 14 -1.68 8.88 -0.97
C LEU A 14 -1.91 9.67 -2.26
N ASN A 15 -1.12 9.43 -3.31
CA ASN A 15 -1.07 10.32 -4.47
C ASN A 15 -1.41 9.64 -5.80
N ALA A 16 -1.36 8.31 -5.87
CA ALA A 16 -1.75 7.58 -7.07
C ALA A 16 -3.25 7.79 -7.37
N GLU A 17 -3.64 7.70 -8.63
CA GLU A 17 -5.05 7.69 -9.01
C GLU A 17 -5.73 6.45 -8.44
N GLU A 18 -6.97 6.57 -7.97
CA GLU A 18 -7.69 5.49 -7.26
C GLU A 18 -7.72 4.19 -8.08
N GLU A 19 -7.90 4.31 -9.40
CA GLU A 19 -7.96 3.19 -10.36
C GLU A 19 -6.65 2.38 -10.43
N THR A 20 -5.55 3.01 -10.03
CA THR A 20 -4.21 2.41 -10.06
C THR A 20 -3.83 1.76 -8.73
N ILE A 21 -4.60 1.96 -7.67
CA ILE A 21 -4.38 1.34 -6.34
C ILE A 21 -4.97 -0.08 -6.37
N THR A 22 -4.12 -1.06 -6.65
CA THR A 22 -4.47 -2.48 -6.76
C THR A 22 -3.46 -3.31 -5.97
N ALA A 23 -3.78 -4.56 -5.61
CA ALA A 23 -2.79 -5.42 -4.94
C ALA A 23 -1.52 -5.58 -5.77
N GLY A 24 -1.65 -5.73 -7.10
CA GLY A 24 -0.51 -5.85 -8.01
C GLY A 24 0.40 -4.62 -8.03
N SER A 25 -0.17 -3.41 -8.09
CA SER A 25 0.63 -2.18 -8.10
C SER A 25 1.29 -1.90 -6.75
N VAL A 26 0.62 -2.23 -5.65
CA VAL A 26 1.17 -2.15 -4.28
C VAL A 26 2.35 -3.10 -4.11
N ILE A 27 2.20 -4.37 -4.54
CA ILE A 27 3.30 -5.34 -4.54
C ILE A 27 4.46 -4.83 -5.39
N TYR A 28 4.19 -4.29 -6.58
CA TYR A 28 5.21 -3.75 -7.48
C TYR A 28 6.06 -2.65 -6.83
N GLN A 29 5.45 -1.75 -6.05
CA GLN A 29 6.20 -0.72 -5.32
C GLN A 29 7.17 -1.32 -4.29
N VAL A 30 6.73 -2.38 -3.58
CA VAL A 30 7.53 -3.01 -2.52
C VAL A 30 8.66 -3.85 -3.12
N VAL A 31 8.37 -4.71 -4.10
CA VAL A 31 9.38 -5.58 -4.73
C VAL A 31 10.35 -4.81 -5.63
N GLY A 32 9.96 -3.64 -6.13
CA GLY A 32 10.86 -2.73 -6.83
C GLY A 32 11.96 -2.16 -5.94
N GLU A 33 11.72 -2.08 -4.63
CA GLU A 33 12.70 -1.64 -3.63
C GLU A 33 13.42 -2.80 -2.95
N ASP A 34 12.69 -3.87 -2.62
CA ASP A 34 13.24 -5.09 -2.03
C ASP A 34 12.73 -6.33 -2.79
N PRO A 35 13.48 -6.80 -3.81
CA PRO A 35 13.08 -7.95 -4.62
C PRO A 35 13.07 -9.28 -3.86
N TRP A 36 13.74 -9.35 -2.70
CA TRP A 36 13.89 -10.58 -1.92
C TRP A 36 13.00 -10.61 -0.68
N ILE A 37 12.06 -9.67 -0.60
CA ILE A 37 11.14 -9.57 0.54
C ILE A 37 10.34 -10.86 0.74
N SER A 38 10.27 -11.32 1.97
CA SER A 38 9.46 -12.49 2.30
C SER A 38 7.96 -12.17 2.18
N LYS A 39 7.14 -13.19 1.93
CA LYS A 39 5.69 -13.04 1.85
C LYS A 39 5.09 -12.44 3.13
N ASP A 40 5.59 -12.86 4.29
CA ASP A 40 5.08 -12.41 5.58
C ASP A 40 5.45 -10.95 5.84
N GLU A 41 6.69 -10.55 5.52
CA GLU A 41 7.11 -9.14 5.62
C GLU A 41 6.35 -8.25 4.65
N LEU A 42 6.16 -8.72 3.40
CA LEU A 42 5.36 -8.02 2.39
C LEU A 42 3.93 -7.77 2.90
N LYS A 43 3.30 -8.81 3.44
CA LYS A 43 1.95 -8.72 4.00
C LYS A 43 1.90 -7.69 5.14
N SER A 44 2.81 -7.79 6.12
CA SER A 44 2.85 -6.84 7.24
C SER A 44 3.10 -5.39 6.80
N ILE A 45 3.94 -5.16 5.78
CA ILE A 45 4.16 -3.82 5.23
C ILE A 45 2.88 -3.26 4.61
N ILE A 46 2.18 -4.06 3.82
CA ILE A 46 0.98 -3.63 3.11
C ILE A 46 -0.12 -3.32 4.11
N GLU A 47 -0.37 -4.20 5.09
CA GLU A 47 -1.35 -3.99 6.16
C GLU A 47 -1.05 -2.69 6.92
N PHE A 48 0.19 -2.52 7.40
CA PHE A 48 0.59 -1.32 8.12
C PHE A 48 0.44 -0.04 7.29
N ALA A 49 0.80 -0.08 6.00
CA ALA A 49 0.70 1.08 5.12
C ALA A 49 -0.76 1.44 4.81
N VAL A 50 -1.62 0.46 4.60
CA VAL A 50 -3.06 0.66 4.37
C VAL A 50 -3.72 1.24 5.61
N ASP A 51 -3.47 0.67 6.79
CA ASP A 51 -4.03 1.18 8.06
C ASP A 51 -3.62 2.64 8.31
N LEU A 52 -2.32 2.92 8.21
CA LEU A 52 -1.79 4.26 8.45
C LEU A 52 -2.37 5.30 7.48
N VAL A 53 -2.52 4.94 6.20
CA VAL A 53 -3.08 5.84 5.18
C VAL A 53 -4.59 5.95 5.30
N GLY A 54 -5.28 4.86 5.66
CA GLY A 54 -6.71 4.84 5.93
C GLY A 54 -7.12 5.81 7.03
N ASP A 55 -6.32 5.91 8.10
CA ASP A 55 -6.53 6.88 9.19
C ASP A 55 -6.42 8.35 8.75
N GLN A 56 -5.82 8.62 7.60
CA GLN A 56 -5.62 9.98 7.07
C GLN A 56 -6.64 10.36 5.98
N ILE A 57 -7.50 9.44 5.58
CA ILE A 57 -8.42 9.60 4.45
C ILE A 57 -9.86 9.46 4.93
N ASP A 58 -10.78 10.21 4.31
CA ASP A 58 -12.21 10.09 4.58
C ASP A 58 -12.71 8.66 4.28
N GLN A 59 -13.32 8.02 5.27
CA GLN A 59 -13.84 6.66 5.19
C GLN A 59 -14.94 6.51 4.13
N GLY A 60 -15.62 7.60 3.76
CA GLY A 60 -16.62 7.61 2.68
C GLY A 60 -16.03 7.78 1.27
N SER A 61 -14.71 7.93 1.14
CA SER A 61 -14.08 8.22 -0.15
C SER A 61 -13.78 6.97 -0.97
N LYS A 62 -13.83 7.12 -2.30
CA LYS A 62 -13.39 6.07 -3.25
C LYS A 62 -11.95 5.60 -2.98
N ARG A 63 -11.10 6.49 -2.48
CA ARG A 63 -9.72 6.17 -2.15
C ARG A 63 -9.64 5.23 -0.95
N TYR A 64 -10.43 5.49 0.10
CA TYR A 64 -10.54 4.58 1.24
C TYR A 64 -11.02 3.19 0.83
N GLU A 65 -12.03 3.13 -0.05
CA GLU A 65 -12.53 1.87 -0.62
C GLU A 65 -11.44 1.13 -1.42
N SER A 66 -10.70 1.85 -2.27
CA SER A 66 -9.61 1.27 -3.10
C SER A 66 -8.49 0.70 -2.23
N LEU A 67 -8.13 1.37 -1.13
CA LEU A 67 -7.13 0.89 -0.19
C LEU A 67 -7.55 -0.40 0.52
N HIS A 68 -8.80 -0.49 0.99
CA HIS A 68 -9.28 -1.69 1.69
C HIS A 68 -9.49 -2.87 0.74
N LYS A 69 -9.75 -2.59 -0.55
CA LYS A 69 -9.80 -3.62 -1.58
C LYS A 69 -8.46 -4.34 -1.74
N VAL A 70 -7.34 -3.63 -1.60
CA VAL A 70 -5.98 -4.22 -1.65
C VAL A 70 -5.81 -5.35 -0.62
N LEU A 71 -6.40 -5.21 0.57
CA LEU A 71 -6.32 -6.22 1.63
C LEU A 71 -7.28 -7.40 1.44
N SER A 72 -8.27 -7.25 0.56
CA SER A 72 -9.36 -8.21 0.34
C SER A 72 -9.20 -9.03 -0.94
N GLU A 73 -8.23 -8.69 -1.80
CA GLU A 73 -7.85 -9.41 -3.02
C GLU A 73 -6.96 -10.64 -2.71
#